data_AF-A0A5C8M985-F1
#
_entry.id   AF-A0A5C8M985-F1
#
_cell.length_a   1.000
_cell.length_b   1.000
_cell.length_c   1.000
_cell.angle_alpha   90.00
_cell.angle_beta   90.00
_cell.angle_gamma   90.00
#
_symmetry.space_group_name_H-M   'P 1'
#
loop_
_entity.id
_entity.type
_entity.pdbx_description
1 polymer ?
#
loop_
_entity_poly.entity_id
_entity_poly.type
_entity_poly.pdbx_seq_one_letter_code
_entity_poly.pdbx_strand_id
1 'polypeptide(L)'
;MSEKRALEAVVAVTGVPDHLLEETEGFEGGYVFVSHMSGKTYCVESMDQVDRLTAKQKKDMHIYGEYEGFYIYEMKAWWKDLI
;
A
#
# COMPACT_ATOMS: atom_id res chain seq x y z
N MET A 1 7.10 -6.04 10.34
CA MET A 1 5.62 -5.99 10.22
C MET A 1 5.13 -7.39 9.88
N SER A 2 3.97 -7.81 10.36
CA SER A 2 3.35 -9.08 9.92
C SER A 2 2.27 -8.81 8.89
N GLU A 3 2.08 -9.74 7.95
CA GLU A 3 1.05 -9.70 6.91
C GLU A 3 -0.34 -9.41 7.48
N LYS A 4 -0.73 -10.13 8.55
CA LYS A 4 -2.01 -9.94 9.23
C LYS A 4 -2.27 -8.49 9.65
N ARG A 5 -1.27 -7.81 10.22
CA ARG A 5 -1.43 -6.40 10.64
C ARG A 5 -1.51 -5.46 9.43
N ALA A 6 -0.78 -5.77 8.37
CA ALA A 6 -0.84 -4.99 7.14
C ALA A 6 -2.22 -5.13 6.47
N LEU A 7 -2.77 -6.35 6.43
CA LEU A 7 -4.13 -6.61 5.94
C LEU A 7 -5.18 -5.87 6.77
N GLU A 8 -5.11 -5.95 8.10
CA GLU A 8 -5.98 -5.20 9.02
C GLU A 8 -5.93 -3.69 8.75
N ALA A 9 -4.74 -3.14 8.49
CA ALA A 9 -4.57 -1.72 8.16
C ALA A 9 -5.23 -1.35 6.82
N VAL A 10 -5.10 -2.18 5.77
CA VAL A 10 -5.79 -1.94 4.49
C VAL A 10 -7.30 -1.97 4.67
N VAL A 11 -7.82 -2.98 5.37
CA VAL A 11 -9.27 -3.11 5.62
C VAL A 11 -9.78 -1.89 6.39
N ALA A 12 -9.06 -1.45 7.43
CA ALA A 12 -9.46 -0.32 8.26
C ALA A 12 -9.49 1.02 7.49
N VAL A 13 -8.52 1.25 6.60
CA VAL A 13 -8.41 2.52 5.86
C VAL A 13 -9.28 2.54 4.60
N THR A 14 -9.35 1.44 3.87
CA THR A 14 -10.03 1.39 2.57
C THR A 14 -11.47 0.91 2.67
N GLY A 15 -11.83 0.22 3.77
CA GLY A 15 -13.11 -0.45 3.93
C GLY A 15 -13.29 -1.68 3.05
N VAL A 16 -12.27 -2.09 2.27
CA VAL A 16 -12.33 -3.29 1.44
C VAL A 16 -12.24 -4.52 2.35
N PRO A 17 -13.21 -5.45 2.27
CA PRO A 17 -13.16 -6.70 3.05
C PRO A 17 -11.91 -7.53 2.76
N ASP A 18 -11.39 -8.19 3.79
CA ASP A 18 -10.20 -9.03 3.75
C ASP A 18 -10.23 -10.12 2.68
N HIS A 19 -11.36 -10.82 2.53
CA HIS A 19 -11.54 -11.90 1.54
C HIS A 19 -11.55 -11.41 0.08
N LEU A 20 -11.56 -10.10 -0.15
CA LEU A 20 -11.44 -9.48 -1.47
C LEU A 20 -10.03 -8.91 -1.72
N LEU A 21 -9.12 -9.08 -0.77
CA LEU A 21 -7.73 -8.64 -0.85
C LEU A 21 -6.83 -9.88 -0.94
N GLU A 22 -5.99 -9.91 -1.97
CA GLU A 22 -4.97 -10.93 -2.14
C GLU A 22 -3.59 -10.30 -1.98
N GLU A 23 -2.74 -10.88 -1.15
CA GLU A 23 -1.34 -10.49 -1.07
C GLU A 23 -0.63 -10.87 -2.38
N THR A 24 0.14 -9.95 -2.94
CA THR A 24 1.03 -10.20 -4.09
C THR A 24 2.49 -10.06 -3.65
N GLU A 25 3.44 -10.32 -4.55
CA GLU A 25 4.86 -10.08 -4.31
C GLU A 25 5.08 -8.66 -3.76
N GLY A 26 5.42 -8.61 -2.47
CA GLY A 26 5.74 -7.39 -1.76
C GLY A 26 7.14 -6.90 -2.09
N PHE A 27 7.66 -6.03 -1.24
CA PHE A 27 9.04 -5.55 -1.34
C PHE A 27 9.67 -5.49 0.05
N GLU A 28 10.98 -5.32 0.11
CA GLU A 28 11.68 -5.24 1.38
C GLU A 28 11.13 -4.09 2.24
N GLY A 29 10.46 -4.44 3.34
CA GLY A 29 9.88 -3.48 4.28
C GLY A 29 8.36 -3.23 4.13
N GLY A 30 7.71 -3.74 3.09
CA GLY A 30 6.29 -3.48 2.81
C GLY A 30 5.49 -4.70 2.36
N TYR A 31 4.17 -4.61 2.53
CA TYR A 31 3.21 -5.59 2.00
C TYR A 31 2.40 -4.94 0.87
N VAL A 32 1.97 -5.75 -0.09
CA VAL A 32 1.17 -5.29 -1.23
C VAL A 32 -0.06 -6.18 -1.38
N PHE A 33 -1.24 -5.56 -1.43
CA PHE A 33 -2.52 -6.25 -1.56
C PHE A 33 -3.27 -5.78 -2.80
N VAL A 34 -3.85 -6.71 -3.56
CA VAL A 34 -4.67 -6.40 -4.73
C VAL A 34 -6.13 -6.66 -4.41
N SER A 35 -6.98 -5.67 -4.65
CA SER A 35 -8.43 -5.81 -4.54
C SER A 35 -9.00 -6.51 -5.76
N HIS A 36 -9.61 -7.68 -5.57
CA HIS A 36 -10.29 -8.43 -6.63
C HIS A 36 -11.53 -7.70 -7.17
N MET A 37 -12.12 -6.82 -6.37
CA MET A 37 -13.31 -6.05 -6.74
C MET A 37 -12.99 -4.87 -7.66
N SER A 38 -11.88 -4.19 -7.42
CA SER A 38 -11.55 -2.93 -8.10
C SER A 38 -10.30 -2.99 -8.99
N GLY A 39 -9.49 -4.04 -8.84
CA GLY A 39 -8.16 -4.13 -9.46
C GLY A 39 -7.14 -3.17 -8.88
N LYS A 40 -7.45 -2.47 -7.78
CA LYS A 40 -6.53 -1.55 -7.10
C LYS A 40 -5.46 -2.30 -6.32
N THR A 41 -4.26 -1.72 -6.25
CA THR A 41 -3.10 -2.27 -5.55
C THR A 41 -2.73 -1.38 -4.37
N TYR A 42 -2.87 -1.88 -3.15
CA TYR A 42 -2.55 -1.17 -1.92
C TYR A 42 -1.19 -1.59 -1.39
N CYS A 43 -0.28 -0.63 -1.30
CA CYS A 43 0.99 -0.76 -0.61
C CYS A 43 0.82 -0.38 0.86
N VAL A 44 1.44 -1.16 1.75
CA VAL A 44 1.47 -0.92 3.18
C VAL A 44 2.92 -0.88 3.64
N GLU A 45 3.31 0.23 4.25
CA GLU A 45 4.66 0.45 4.80
C GLU A 45 4.60 1.13 6.16
N SER A 46 5.69 1.05 6.93
CA SER A 46 5.77 1.83 8.16
C SER A 46 5.84 3.32 7.88
N MET A 47 5.24 4.11 8.77
CA MET A 47 5.30 5.57 8.74
C MET A 47 6.75 6.07 8.68
N ASP A 48 7.64 5.48 9.48
CA ASP A 48 9.07 5.81 9.49
C ASP A 48 9.77 5.64 8.14
N GLN A 49 9.36 4.65 7.33
CA GLN A 49 9.94 4.43 6.00
C GLN A 49 9.40 5.46 5.01
N VAL A 50 8.08 5.62 4.99
CA VAL A 50 7.41 6.54 4.07
C VAL A 50 7.83 7.99 4.36
N ASP A 51 7.98 8.38 5.62
CA ASP A 51 8.38 9.75 5.98
C ASP A 51 9.82 10.10 5.61
N ARG A 52 10.68 9.10 5.40
CA ARG A 52 12.04 9.30 4.87
C ARG A 52 12.06 9.51 3.36
N LEU A 53 10.97 9.23 2.65
CA LEU A 53 10.89 9.43 1.21
C LEU A 53 10.89 10.93 0.88
N THR A 54 11.69 11.30 -0.12
CA THR A 54 11.70 12.66 -0.65
C THR A 54 10.39 13.00 -1.34
N ALA A 55 10.07 14.28 -1.47
CA ALA A 55 8.88 14.74 -2.23
C ALA A 55 8.85 14.20 -3.67
N LYS A 56 10.02 14.02 -4.30
CA LYS A 56 10.13 13.42 -5.64
C LYS A 56 9.72 11.95 -5.66
N GLN A 57 10.00 11.19 -4.60
CA GLN A 57 9.59 9.78 -4.48
C GLN A 57 8.10 9.67 -4.13
N LYS A 58 7.59 10.60 -3.30
CA LYS A 58 6.16 10.65 -2.94
C LYS A 58 5.24 11.15 -4.06
N LYS A 59 5.79 11.76 -5.12
CA LYS A 59 4.99 12.43 -6.17
C LYS A 59 3.96 11.52 -6.85
N ASP A 60 4.26 10.22 -6.95
CA ASP A 60 3.42 9.23 -7.62
C ASP A 60 2.65 8.34 -6.63
N MET A 61 2.77 8.62 -5.33
CA MET A 61 2.06 7.94 -4.25
C MET A 61 0.71 8.62 -4.01
N HIS A 62 -0.37 7.85 -4.07
CA HIS A 62 -1.68 8.26 -3.63
C HIS A 62 -1.95 7.68 -2.24
N ILE A 63 -1.71 8.48 -1.20
CA ILE A 63 -1.89 8.06 0.19
C ILE A 63 -3.38 8.05 0.54
N TYR A 64 -3.89 6.89 0.93
CA TYR A 64 -5.26 6.71 1.39
C TYR A 64 -5.43 7.09 2.86
N GLY A 65 -4.44 6.78 3.68
CA GLY A 65 -4.46 7.09 5.10
C GLY A 65 -3.39 6.37 5.89
N GLU A 66 -3.46 6.56 7.20
CA GLU A 66 -2.60 5.94 8.18
C GLU A 66 -3.43 5.07 9.14
N TYR A 67 -2.88 3.94 9.57
CA TYR A 67 -3.47 3.11 10.61
C TYR A 67 -2.36 2.49 11.47
N GLU A 68 -2.37 2.78 12.78
CA GLU A 68 -1.41 2.27 13.77
C GLU A 68 0.08 2.40 13.36
N GLY A 69 0.48 3.53 12.75
CA GLY A 69 1.86 3.75 12.30
C GLY A 69 2.20 3.10 10.96
N PHE A 70 1.21 2.65 10.19
CA PHE A 70 1.36 2.21 8.81
C PHE A 70 0.67 3.17 7.84
N TYR A 71 1.32 3.49 6.73
CA TYR A 71 0.68 4.16 5.61
C TYR A 71 0.12 3.15 4.62
N ILE A 72 -1.10 3.43 4.15
CA ILE A 72 -1.75 2.70 3.07
C ILE A 72 -1.82 3.64 1.88
N TYR A 73 -1.27 3.22 0.74
CA TYR A 73 -1.21 4.07 -0.43
C TYR A 73 -1.21 3.25 -1.73
N GLU A 74 -1.58 3.88 -2.83
CA GLU A 74 -1.41 3.35 -4.18
C GLU A 74 -0.17 3.98 -4.82
N MET A 75 0.62 3.19 -5.55
CA MET A 75 1.60 3.75 -6.48
C MET A 75 1.05 3.75 -7.90
N LYS A 76 1.17 4.88 -8.58
CA LYS A 76 1.02 4.87 -10.03
C LYS A 76 2.14 4.00 -10.61
N ALA A 77 1.77 3.02 -11.44
CA ALA A 77 2.72 2.14 -12.12
C ALA A 77 3.81 2.97 -12.85
N TRP A 78 5.03 2.98 -12.32
CA TRP A 78 6.17 3.71 -12.86
C TRP A 78 6.66 3.13 -14.20
N TRP A 79 6.29 1.89 -14.52
CA TRP A 79 6.57 1.26 -15.81
C TRP A 79 5.65 1.73 -16.95
N LYS A 80 4.57 2.48 -16.67
CA LYS A 80 3.77 3.08 -17.75
C LYS A 80 4.55 4.12 -18.56
N ASP A 81 5.58 4.72 -17.96
CA ASP A 81 6.47 5.67 -18.63
C ASP A 81 7.74 4.98 -19.19
N LEU A 82 7.82 3.65 -19.12
CA LEU A 82 8.93 2.83 -19.66
C LEU A 82 8.62 2.19 -21.03
N ILE A 83 7.46 2.48 -21.62
CA ILE A 83 7.05 2.01 -22.95
C ILE A 83 7.03 3.18 -23.94
#